data_AF-A0A7Y2GZ94-F1
#
_entry.id   AF-A0A7Y2GZ94-F1
#
_cell.length_a   1.000
_cell.length_b   1.000
_cell.length_c   1.000
_cell.angle_alpha   90.00
_cell.angle_beta   90.00
_cell.angle_gamma   90.00
#
_symmetry.space_group_name_H-M   'P 1'
#
loop_
_entity.id
_entity.type
_entity.pdbx_description
1 polymer ?
#
loop_
_entity_poly.entity_id
_entity_poly.type
_entity_poly.pdbx_seq_one_letter_code
_entity_poly.pdbx_strand_id
1 'polypeptide(L)'
;MSAAGPGVWIEASRPKTLWAAVAPVLLGIAAATAGGVFHFTAAALALVGALLIQVGTNYFNDYADFVKGADDADRTGPRRVVQAGLVSPEAMLRATALVFTMAVGSGTYLMIRGGWPIVLIGFSSILVGILYTGGRFSLAYRGVADLFVLVFFGPVAVAGTYYVQALSWPPAIWFAGLGPGLMAVSIL
;
A
#
# COMPACT_ATOMS: atom_id res chain seq x y z
N MET A 1 23.82 18.26 6.74
CA MET A 1 23.45 17.23 5.74
C MET A 1 22.69 17.93 4.64
N SER A 2 23.11 17.80 3.37
CA SER A 2 22.33 18.32 2.25
C SER A 2 20.95 17.66 2.25
N ALA A 3 19.89 18.41 1.94
CA ALA A 3 18.56 17.82 1.79
C ALA A 3 18.62 16.72 0.72
N ALA A 4 18.09 15.54 1.04
CA ALA A 4 18.04 14.44 0.09
C ALA A 4 17.32 14.89 -1.19
N GLY A 5 17.97 14.68 -2.34
CA GLY A 5 17.39 15.07 -3.62
C GLY A 5 16.12 14.27 -3.95
N PRO A 6 15.27 14.76 -4.87
CA PRO A 6 14.01 14.08 -5.24
C PRO A 6 14.18 12.62 -5.66
N GLY A 7 15.30 12.27 -6.31
CA GLY A 7 15.60 10.90 -6.71
C GLY A 7 15.70 9.91 -5.55
N VAL A 8 16.19 10.34 -4.38
CA VAL A 8 16.32 9.49 -3.19
C VAL A 8 14.93 9.13 -2.64
N TRP A 9 14.00 10.08 -2.64
CA TRP A 9 12.63 9.84 -2.20
C TRP A 9 11.86 8.94 -3.19
N ILE A 10 12.08 9.12 -4.48
CA ILE A 10 11.54 8.22 -5.51
C ILE A 10 12.09 6.81 -5.32
N GLU A 11 13.39 6.65 -5.06
CA GLU A 11 13.99 5.35 -4.77
C GLU A 11 13.39 4.70 -3.51
N ALA A 12 13.26 5.47 -2.42
CA ALA A 12 12.64 5.02 -1.17
C ALA A 12 11.19 4.58 -1.33
N SER A 13 10.47 5.12 -2.33
CA SER A 13 9.09 4.73 -2.64
C SER A 13 8.99 3.34 -3.29
N ARG A 14 10.13 2.76 -3.69
CA ARG A 14 10.28 1.47 -4.38
C ARG A 14 9.35 1.34 -5.59
N PRO A 15 9.57 2.10 -6.69
CA PRO A 15 8.65 2.20 -7.82
C PRO A 15 8.21 0.87 -8.41
N LYS A 16 9.09 -0.14 -8.42
CA LYS A 16 8.77 -1.49 -8.89
C LYS A 16 7.63 -2.15 -8.10
N THR A 17 7.55 -1.89 -6.79
CA THR A 17 6.50 -2.45 -5.92
C THR A 17 5.15 -1.76 -6.09
N LEU A 18 5.12 -0.55 -6.65
CA LEU A 18 3.87 0.20 -6.82
C LEU A 18 2.90 -0.50 -7.77
N TRP A 19 3.40 -1.28 -8.72
CA TRP A 19 2.57 -2.08 -9.63
C TRP A 19 1.71 -3.11 -8.90
N ALA A 20 2.15 -3.62 -7.75
CA ALA A 20 1.35 -4.50 -6.91
C ALA A 20 0.09 -3.81 -6.38
N ALA A 21 0.16 -2.49 -6.10
CA ALA A 21 -0.99 -1.68 -5.69
C ALA A 21 -1.85 -1.25 -6.88
N VAL A 22 -1.25 -0.96 -8.03
CA VAL A 22 -1.97 -0.49 -9.24
C VAL A 22 -2.85 -1.58 -9.85
N ALA A 23 -2.30 -2.79 -10.03
CA ALA A 23 -2.99 -3.88 -10.72
C ALA A 23 -4.39 -4.22 -10.15
N PRO A 24 -4.57 -4.46 -8.83
CA PRO A 24 -5.88 -4.77 -8.27
C PRO A 24 -6.86 -3.59 -8.36
N VAL A 25 -6.39 -2.35 -8.23
CA VAL A 25 -7.26 -1.16 -8.39
C VAL A 25 -7.77 -1.09 -9.83
N LEU A 26 -6.90 -1.25 -10.82
CA LEU A 26 -7.31 -1.27 -12.23
C LEU A 26 -8.30 -2.41 -12.51
N LEU A 27 -8.09 -3.60 -11.93
CA LEU A 27 -9.03 -4.71 -12.06
C LEU A 27 -10.40 -4.37 -11.46
N GLY A 28 -10.45 -3.76 -10.27
CA GLY A 28 -11.70 -3.33 -9.64
C GLY A 28 -12.44 -2.27 -10.47
N ILE A 29 -11.71 -1.30 -11.03
CA ILE A 29 -12.27 -0.29 -11.95
C ILE A 29 -12.82 -0.95 -13.21
N ALA A 30 -12.04 -1.84 -13.84
CA ALA A 30 -12.43 -2.53 -15.06
C ALA A 30 -13.67 -3.41 -14.85
N ALA A 31 -13.73 -4.14 -13.73
CA ALA A 31 -14.88 -4.97 -13.38
C ALA A 31 -16.15 -4.14 -13.16
N ALA A 32 -16.05 -3.00 -12.48
CA ALA A 32 -17.19 -2.09 -12.31
C ALA A 32 -17.65 -1.50 -13.65
N THR A 33 -16.69 -1.09 -14.48
CA THR A 33 -16.95 -0.52 -15.81
C THR A 33 -17.62 -1.55 -16.73
N ALA A 34 -17.19 -2.81 -16.68
CA ALA A 34 -17.82 -3.91 -17.41
C ALA A 34 -19.26 -4.17 -16.94
N GLY A 35 -19.58 -3.85 -15.68
CA GLY A 35 -20.94 -3.85 -15.14
C GLY A 35 -21.74 -2.57 -15.44
N GLY A 36 -21.22 -1.67 -16.27
CA GLY A 36 -21.88 -0.42 -16.67
C GLY A 36 -21.73 0.74 -15.69
N VAL A 37 -20.87 0.62 -14.67
CA VAL A 37 -20.64 1.69 -13.69
C VAL A 37 -19.21 2.23 -13.77
N PHE A 38 -19.09 3.52 -14.00
CA PHE A 38 -17.81 4.22 -13.90
C PHE A 38 -17.98 5.55 -13.16
N HIS A 39 -17.18 5.72 -12.12
CA HIS A 39 -17.13 6.92 -11.31
C HIS A 39 -15.69 7.42 -11.19
N PHE A 40 -15.38 8.42 -12.01
CA PHE A 40 -14.04 8.95 -12.19
C PHE A 40 -13.35 9.34 -10.86
N THR A 41 -14.01 10.15 -10.03
CA THR A 41 -13.41 10.61 -8.76
C THR A 41 -13.10 9.45 -7.82
N ALA A 42 -13.94 8.41 -7.81
CA ALA A 42 -13.70 7.24 -6.98
C ALA A 42 -12.54 6.39 -7.53
N ALA A 43 -12.39 6.31 -8.86
CA ALA A 43 -11.30 5.58 -9.51
C ALA A 43 -9.96 6.27 -9.23
N ALA A 44 -9.91 7.59 -9.43
CA ALA A 44 -8.72 8.39 -9.19
C ALA A 44 -8.29 8.33 -7.71
N LEU A 45 -9.22 8.52 -6.76
CA LEU A 45 -8.88 8.51 -5.34
C LEU A 45 -8.61 7.11 -4.78
N ALA A 46 -9.19 6.04 -5.35
CA ALA A 46 -8.81 4.68 -5.01
C ALA A 46 -7.37 4.39 -5.44
N LEU A 47 -6.98 4.80 -6.66
CA LEU A 47 -5.61 4.63 -7.16
C LEU A 47 -4.61 5.45 -6.37
N VAL A 48 -4.89 6.74 -6.15
CA VAL A 48 -4.04 7.63 -5.35
C VAL A 48 -3.92 7.12 -3.91
N GLY A 49 -5.04 6.71 -3.29
CA GLY A 49 -5.04 6.14 -1.95
C GLY A 49 -4.20 4.87 -1.84
N ALA A 50 -4.35 3.92 -2.78
CA ALA A 50 -3.58 2.69 -2.80
C ALA A 50 -2.07 2.95 -2.99
N LEU A 51 -1.71 3.86 -3.90
CA LEU A 51 -0.31 4.26 -4.11
C LEU A 51 0.27 4.93 -2.87
N LEU A 52 -0.45 5.86 -2.23
CA LEU A 52 0.00 6.52 -1.01
C LEU A 52 0.18 5.53 0.13
N ILE A 53 -0.73 4.58 0.33
CA ILE A 53 -0.57 3.52 1.33
C ILE A 53 0.68 2.68 1.03
N GLN A 54 0.92 2.33 -0.23
CA GLN A 54 2.11 1.55 -0.60
C GLN A 54 3.41 2.32 -0.38
N VAL A 55 3.45 3.60 -0.77
CA VAL A 55 4.61 4.47 -0.54
C VAL A 55 4.86 4.65 0.96
N GLY A 56 3.80 4.91 1.75
CA GLY A 56 3.91 5.04 3.21
C GLY A 56 4.41 3.76 3.86
N THR A 57 3.95 2.60 3.39
CA THR A 57 4.44 1.28 3.83
C THR A 57 5.91 1.09 3.50
N ASN A 58 6.35 1.44 2.29
CA ASN A 58 7.75 1.35 1.89
C ASN A 58 8.67 2.26 2.71
N TYR A 59 8.25 3.49 2.98
CA TYR A 59 8.98 4.43 3.84
C TYR A 59 9.06 3.93 5.28
N PHE A 60 7.93 3.45 5.83
CA PHE A 60 7.90 2.91 7.18
C PHE A 60 8.78 1.66 7.31
N ASN A 61 8.79 0.81 6.29
CA ASN A 61 9.65 -0.37 6.26
C ASN A 61 11.12 0.05 6.34
N ASP A 62 11.60 0.96 5.48
CA ASP A 62 12.98 1.49 5.51
C ASP A 62 13.37 2.02 6.91
N TYR A 63 12.48 2.79 7.54
CA TYR A 63 12.66 3.26 8.91
C TYR A 63 12.72 2.12 9.95
N ALA A 64 11.73 1.23 9.94
CA ALA A 64 11.60 0.17 10.94
C ALA A 64 12.73 -0.85 10.86
N ASP A 65 13.18 -1.13 9.63
CA ASP A 65 14.32 -1.97 9.32
C ASP A 65 15.63 -1.40 9.88
N PHE A 66 15.87 -0.10 9.68
CA PHE A 66 17.01 0.62 10.26
C PHE A 66 17.01 0.54 11.79
N VAL A 67 15.86 0.81 12.42
CA VAL A 67 15.72 0.76 13.89
C VAL A 67 15.99 -0.64 14.45
N LYS A 68 15.64 -1.69 13.70
CA LYS A 68 15.87 -3.08 14.10
C LYS A 68 17.31 -3.55 13.90
N GLY A 69 18.12 -2.82 13.12
CA GLY A 69 19.45 -3.28 12.72
C GLY A 69 19.41 -4.54 11.85
N ALA A 70 18.31 -4.75 11.11
CA ALA A 70 18.06 -6.00 10.37
C ALA A 70 18.80 -6.08 9.02
N ASP A 71 19.70 -5.13 8.73
CA ASP A 71 20.37 -5.03 7.45
C ASP A 71 21.87 -5.28 7.57
N ASP A 72 22.28 -6.46 7.13
CA ASP A 72 23.68 -6.86 6.96
C ASP A 72 24.21 -6.48 5.56
N ALA A 73 25.53 -6.45 5.38
CA ALA A 73 26.16 -6.06 4.12
C ALA A 73 25.78 -6.95 2.91
N ASP A 74 25.31 -8.17 3.18
CA ASP A 74 24.93 -9.18 2.18
C ASP A 74 23.45 -9.12 1.76
N ARG A 75 22.72 -8.07 2.13
CA ARG A 75 21.30 -7.95 1.78
C ARG A 75 21.10 -7.81 0.27
N THR A 76 20.29 -8.70 -0.29
CA THR A 76 19.76 -8.60 -1.64
C THR A 76 18.45 -7.80 -1.63
N GLY A 77 18.38 -6.70 -2.37
CA GLY A 77 17.16 -5.88 -2.48
C GLY A 77 17.44 -4.41 -2.82
N PRO A 78 16.38 -3.58 -2.98
CA PRO A 78 16.55 -2.14 -3.19
C PRO A 78 17.34 -1.52 -2.03
N ARG A 79 18.17 -0.52 -2.35
CA ARG A 79 18.91 0.23 -1.35
C ARG A 79 17.94 0.85 -0.34
N ARG A 80 18.23 0.68 0.95
CA ARG A 80 17.52 1.36 2.05
C ARG A 80 18.16 2.71 2.27
N VAL A 81 17.41 3.78 2.07
CA VAL A 81 17.98 5.14 2.03
C VAL A 81 18.31 5.66 3.42
N VAL A 82 17.63 5.16 4.46
CA VAL A 82 17.93 5.50 5.86
C VAL A 82 19.22 4.82 6.29
N GLN A 83 19.34 3.52 6.05
CA GLN A 83 20.57 2.78 6.36
C GLN A 83 21.77 3.32 5.58
N ALA A 84 21.58 3.74 4.33
CA ALA A 84 22.62 4.33 3.52
C ALA A 84 23.02 5.77 3.93
N GLY A 85 22.43 6.32 4.99
CA GLY A 85 22.71 7.67 5.49
C GLY A 85 22.22 8.80 4.58
N LEU A 86 21.42 8.50 3.56
CA LEU A 86 20.91 9.50 2.61
C LEU A 86 19.73 10.28 3.18
N VAL A 87 18.94 9.66 4.06
CA VAL A 87 17.79 10.26 4.74
C VAL A 87 17.90 9.95 6.23
N SER A 88 17.66 10.93 7.11
CA SER A 88 17.66 10.66 8.56
C SER A 88 16.42 9.85 8.97
N PRO A 89 16.50 9.01 10.02
CA PRO A 89 15.35 8.25 10.51
C PRO A 89 14.14 9.13 10.86
N GLU A 90 14.37 10.30 11.45
CA GLU A 90 13.33 11.26 11.81
C GLU A 90 12.67 11.87 10.56
N ALA A 91 13.45 12.17 9.53
CA ALA A 91 12.93 12.66 8.26
C ALA A 91 12.08 11.58 7.56
N MET A 92 12.52 10.32 7.56
CA MET A 92 11.76 9.21 7.00
C MET A 92 10.44 8.98 7.74
N LEU A 93 10.46 9.05 9.07
CA LEU A 93 9.24 8.89 9.88
C LEU A 93 8.24 10.04 9.64
N ARG A 94 8.72 11.29 9.54
CA ARG A 94 7.88 12.44 9.17
C ARG A 94 7.28 12.30 7.77
N ALA A 95 8.08 11.85 6.80
CA ALA A 95 7.62 11.59 5.44
C ALA A 95 6.56 10.48 5.41
N THR A 96 6.78 9.40 6.16
CA THR A 96 5.80 8.31 6.34
C THR A 96 4.46 8.84 6.88
N ALA A 97 4.50 9.62 7.97
CA ALA A 97 3.30 10.20 8.57
C ALA A 97 2.56 11.13 7.61
N LEU A 98 3.30 11.96 6.86
CA LEU A 98 2.72 12.83 5.83
C LEU A 98 2.03 12.03 4.73
N VAL A 99 2.67 10.98 4.21
CA VAL A 99 2.13 10.13 3.14
C VAL A 99 0.87 9.39 3.60
N PHE A 100 0.85 8.82 4.79
CA PHE A 100 -0.37 8.20 5.33
C PHE A 100 -1.47 9.22 5.60
N THR A 101 -1.13 10.44 6.01
CA THR A 101 -2.12 11.53 6.16
C THR A 101 -2.75 11.88 4.82
N MET A 102 -1.97 11.96 3.74
CA MET A 102 -2.51 12.16 2.39
C MET A 102 -3.39 10.98 1.94
N ALA A 103 -3.02 9.74 2.31
CA ALA A 103 -3.85 8.57 2.03
C ALA A 103 -5.21 8.65 2.73
N VAL A 104 -5.23 9.09 4.00
CA VAL A 104 -6.48 9.36 4.75
C VAL A 104 -7.30 10.47 4.08
N GLY A 105 -6.66 11.50 3.53
CA GLY A 105 -7.32 12.51 2.71
C GLY A 105 -8.09 11.91 1.52
N SER A 106 -7.44 11.01 0.77
CA SER A 106 -8.10 10.28 -0.34
C SER A 106 -9.23 9.37 0.18
N GLY A 107 -8.98 8.66 1.28
CA GLY A 107 -9.95 7.79 1.95
C GLY A 107 -11.19 8.53 2.48
N THR A 108 -11.06 9.81 2.84
CA THR A 108 -12.16 10.62 3.38
C THR A 108 -13.27 10.80 2.35
N TYR A 109 -12.93 11.14 1.10
CA TYR A 109 -13.94 11.22 0.04
C TYR A 109 -14.56 9.85 -0.26
N LEU A 110 -13.72 8.81 -0.33
CA LEU A 110 -14.20 7.45 -0.57
C LEU A 110 -15.16 6.98 0.55
N MET A 111 -14.93 7.38 1.79
CA MET A 111 -15.85 7.17 2.92
C MET A 111 -17.15 7.96 2.76
N ILE A 112 -17.11 9.22 2.32
CA ILE A 112 -18.34 9.99 2.06
C ILE A 112 -19.21 9.27 1.02
N ARG A 113 -18.59 8.65 0.02
CA ARG A 113 -19.28 7.91 -1.04
C ARG A 113 -19.74 6.51 -0.62
N GLY A 114 -18.83 5.71 -0.07
CA GLY A 114 -19.03 4.29 0.25
C GLY A 114 -19.36 4.01 1.71
N GLY A 115 -19.44 5.02 2.57
CA GLY A 115 -19.73 4.87 3.98
C GLY A 115 -18.60 4.25 4.81
N TRP A 116 -18.97 3.80 6.01
CA TRP A 116 -18.06 3.29 7.04
C TRP A 116 -17.18 2.09 6.64
N PRO A 117 -17.54 1.18 5.69
CA PRO A 117 -16.66 0.07 5.33
C PRO A 117 -15.32 0.52 4.74
N ILE A 118 -15.28 1.70 4.12
CA ILE A 118 -14.03 2.30 3.62
C ILE A 118 -13.08 2.67 4.74
N VAL A 119 -13.60 3.07 5.90
CA VAL A 119 -12.79 3.35 7.08
C VAL A 119 -12.07 2.08 7.52
N LEU A 120 -12.77 0.94 7.55
CA LEU A 120 -12.15 -0.34 7.88
C LEU A 120 -11.07 -0.73 6.87
N ILE A 121 -11.36 -0.62 5.57
CA ILE A 121 -10.40 -0.98 4.52
C ILE A 121 -9.15 -0.09 4.63
N GLY A 122 -9.33 1.23 4.69
CA GLY A 122 -8.21 2.18 4.76
C GLY A 122 -7.38 2.01 6.04
N PHE A 123 -8.03 1.94 7.20
CA PHE A 123 -7.35 1.80 8.48
C PHE A 123 -6.61 0.46 8.59
N SER A 124 -7.25 -0.65 8.22
CA SER A 124 -6.60 -1.97 8.24
C SER A 124 -5.43 -2.06 7.26
N SER A 125 -5.54 -1.42 6.08
CA SER A 125 -4.43 -1.38 5.11
C SER A 125 -3.22 -0.63 5.65
N ILE A 126 -3.42 0.53 6.28
CA ILE A 126 -2.33 1.29 6.93
C ILE A 126 -1.75 0.49 8.09
N LEU A 127 -2.59 -0.10 8.93
CA LEU A 127 -2.15 -0.89 10.07
C LEU A 127 -1.31 -2.10 9.64
N VAL A 128 -1.75 -2.83 8.61
CA VAL A 128 -1.00 -3.96 8.05
C VAL A 128 0.30 -3.50 7.41
N GLY A 129 0.31 -2.36 6.70
CA GLY A 129 1.53 -1.75 6.19
C GLY A 129 2.54 -1.44 7.29
N ILE A 130 2.10 -0.88 8.41
CA ILE A 130 2.95 -0.60 9.59
C ILE A 130 3.42 -1.92 10.24
N LEU A 131 2.52 -2.87 10.47
CA LEU A 131 2.85 -4.15 11.11
C LEU A 131 3.67 -5.07 10.21
N TYR A 132 3.80 -4.76 8.91
CA TYR A 132 4.59 -5.55 7.98
C TYR A 132 6.03 -5.71 8.47
N THR A 133 6.73 -4.60 8.71
CA THR A 133 8.08 -4.58 9.29
C THR A 133 8.08 -4.07 10.74
N GLY A 134 7.06 -3.35 11.19
CA GLY A 134 7.02 -2.67 12.48
C GLY A 134 6.83 -3.57 13.71
N GLY A 135 7.37 -3.12 14.84
CA GLY A 135 7.09 -3.67 16.17
C GLY A 135 7.61 -5.09 16.41
N ARG A 136 7.26 -5.62 17.60
CA ARG A 136 7.59 -6.99 18.06
C ARG A 136 6.88 -8.11 17.30
N PHE A 137 5.81 -7.76 16.59
CA PHE A 137 4.94 -8.68 15.85
C PHE A 137 5.02 -8.46 14.33
N SER A 138 6.22 -8.17 13.81
CA SER A 138 6.38 -7.97 12.37
C SER A 138 5.97 -9.21 11.57
N LEU A 139 5.10 -8.99 10.59
CA LEU A 139 4.55 -10.04 9.74
C LEU A 139 5.64 -10.64 8.83
N ALA A 140 6.53 -9.79 8.29
CA ALA A 140 7.63 -10.20 7.41
C ALA A 140 8.58 -11.17 8.12
N TYR A 141 8.98 -10.88 9.35
CA TYR A 141 9.92 -11.73 10.10
C TYR A 141 9.27 -12.99 10.71
N ARG A 142 7.96 -13.17 10.57
CA ARG A 142 7.22 -14.33 11.09
C ARG A 142 6.72 -15.29 10.01
N GLY A 143 7.00 -15.00 8.74
CA GLY A 143 6.60 -15.85 7.62
C GLY A 143 5.09 -15.86 7.34
N VAL A 144 4.33 -14.90 7.88
CA VAL A 144 2.88 -14.77 7.63
C VAL A 144 2.54 -13.63 6.67
N ALA A 145 3.55 -12.87 6.22
CA ALA A 145 3.40 -11.73 5.33
C ALA A 145 2.66 -12.06 4.02
N ASP A 146 2.95 -13.22 3.43
CA ASP A 146 2.36 -13.66 2.16
C ASP A 146 0.82 -13.69 2.21
N LEU A 147 0.25 -14.15 3.32
CA LEU A 147 -1.21 -14.17 3.49
C LEU A 147 -1.79 -12.75 3.50
N PHE A 148 -1.15 -11.82 4.20
CA PHE A 148 -1.61 -10.43 4.26
C PHE A 148 -1.41 -9.73 2.91
N VAL A 149 -0.31 -10.00 2.21
CA VAL A 149 -0.05 -9.47 0.87
C VAL A 149 -1.12 -9.98 -0.11
N LEU A 150 -1.41 -11.28 -0.11
CA LEU A 150 -2.50 -11.87 -0.90
C LEU A 150 -3.83 -11.18 -0.64
N VAL A 151 -4.20 -11.00 0.63
CA VAL A 151 -5.50 -10.42 1.02
C VAL A 151 -5.60 -8.94 0.64
N PHE A 152 -4.57 -8.14 0.95
CA PHE A 152 -4.62 -6.68 0.81
C PHE A 152 -4.33 -6.19 -0.62
N PHE A 153 -3.39 -6.81 -1.33
CA PHE A 153 -3.15 -6.53 -2.75
C PHE A 153 -4.06 -7.33 -3.70
N GLY A 154 -4.94 -8.16 -3.14
CA GLY A 154 -5.88 -8.96 -3.91
C GLY A 154 -7.33 -8.62 -3.57
N PRO A 155 -8.06 -9.52 -2.90
CA PRO A 155 -9.49 -9.36 -2.62
C PRO A 155 -9.88 -8.00 -2.05
N VAL A 156 -9.15 -7.46 -1.06
CA VAL A 156 -9.50 -6.18 -0.43
C VAL A 156 -9.34 -5.00 -1.39
N ALA A 157 -8.21 -4.91 -2.12
CA ALA A 157 -8.00 -3.82 -3.07
C ALA A 157 -8.99 -3.88 -4.25
N VAL A 158 -9.25 -5.07 -4.82
CA VAL A 158 -10.19 -5.24 -5.94
C VAL A 158 -11.62 -4.97 -5.48
N ALA A 159 -12.08 -5.62 -4.41
CA ALA A 159 -13.45 -5.46 -3.92
C ALA A 159 -13.70 -4.05 -3.37
N GLY A 160 -12.75 -3.47 -2.64
CA GLY A 160 -12.84 -2.10 -2.14
C GLY A 160 -12.97 -1.10 -3.27
N THR A 161 -12.16 -1.25 -4.32
CA THR A 161 -12.23 -0.40 -5.52
C THR A 161 -13.56 -0.56 -6.25
N TYR A 162 -14.01 -1.79 -6.48
CA TYR A 162 -15.30 -2.05 -7.12
C TYR A 162 -16.46 -1.42 -6.32
N TYR A 163 -16.44 -1.52 -4.99
CA TYR A 163 -17.49 -0.97 -4.17
C TYR A 163 -17.54 0.54 -4.16
N VAL A 164 -16.39 1.22 -4.12
CA VAL A 164 -16.42 2.69 -4.30
C VAL A 164 -16.83 3.09 -5.72
N GLN A 165 -16.77 2.20 -6.71
CA GLN A 165 -17.38 2.47 -8.02
C GLN A 165 -18.90 2.29 -7.98
N ALA A 166 -19.35 1.08 -7.61
CA ALA A 166 -20.69 0.57 -7.85
C ALA A 166 -21.59 0.48 -6.61
N LEU A 167 -21.08 0.83 -5.42
CA LEU A 167 -21.79 0.79 -4.13
C LEU A 167 -22.45 -0.56 -3.81
N SER A 168 -21.88 -1.63 -4.36
CA SER A 168 -22.30 -3.01 -4.17
C SER A 168 -21.08 -3.93 -4.10
N TRP A 169 -21.25 -5.10 -3.47
CA TRP A 169 -20.21 -6.11 -3.33
C TRP A 169 -20.68 -7.48 -3.81
N PRO A 170 -20.72 -7.72 -5.14
CA PRO A 170 -20.98 -9.04 -5.67
C PRO A 170 -19.91 -10.03 -5.17
N PRO A 171 -20.26 -11.23 -4.66
CA PRO A 171 -19.28 -12.18 -4.12
C PRO A 171 -18.12 -12.51 -5.09
N ALA A 172 -18.39 -12.53 -6.40
CA ALA A 172 -17.41 -12.81 -7.44
C ALA A 172 -16.19 -11.87 -7.42
N ILE A 173 -16.36 -10.61 -6.99
CA ILE A 173 -15.27 -9.63 -7.02
C ILE A 173 -14.16 -9.95 -6.00
N TRP A 174 -14.52 -10.60 -4.90
CA TRP A 174 -13.56 -11.04 -3.89
C TRP A 174 -12.66 -12.15 -4.43
N PHE A 175 -13.22 -13.08 -5.20
CA PHE A 175 -12.46 -14.15 -5.86
C PHE A 175 -11.61 -13.62 -7.01
N ALA A 176 -12.10 -12.63 -7.76
CA ALA A 176 -11.31 -11.97 -8.81
C ALA A 176 -10.02 -11.35 -8.26
N GLY A 177 -10.03 -10.91 -7.00
CA GLY A 177 -8.83 -10.40 -6.32
C GLY A 177 -7.75 -11.43 -6.02
N LEU A 178 -8.05 -12.73 -6.05
CA LEU A 178 -7.02 -13.76 -5.84
C LEU A 178 -5.91 -13.70 -6.90
N GLY A 179 -6.25 -13.35 -8.14
CA GLY A 179 -5.28 -13.19 -9.24
C GLY A 179 -4.16 -12.19 -8.92
N PRO A 180 -4.46 -10.88 -8.77
CA PRO A 180 -3.45 -9.89 -8.43
C PRO A 180 -2.80 -10.15 -7.05
N GLY A 181 -3.54 -10.70 -6.08
CA GLY A 181 -2.97 -11.04 -4.78
C GLY A 181 -1.90 -12.15 -4.84
N LEU A 182 -2.12 -13.21 -5.62
CA LEU A 182 -1.12 -14.27 -5.84
C LEU A 182 0.10 -13.74 -6.61
N MET A 183 -0.12 -12.86 -7.59
CA MET A 183 0.97 -12.17 -8.28
C MET A 183 1.79 -11.31 -7.32
N ALA A 184 1.14 -10.58 -6.41
CA ALA A 184 1.81 -9.78 -5.40
C ALA A 184 2.67 -10.63 -4.46
N VAL A 185 2.22 -11.82 -4.07
CA VAL A 185 3.02 -12.78 -3.28
C VAL A 185 4.25 -13.25 -4.06
N SER A 186 4.14 -13.49 -5.37
CA SER A 186 5.25 -14.00 -6.19
C SER A 186 6.42 -13.03 -6.41
N ILE A 187 6.26 -11.75 -6.03
CA ILE A 187 7.26 -10.70 -6.21
C ILE A 187 7.82 -10.17 -4.87
N LEU A 188 7.50 -10.84 -3.75
CA LEU A 188 8.05 -10.56 -2.43
C LEU A 188 9.51 -11.02 -2.29
#